data_AF-A0A540VZI6-F1
#
_entry.id   AF-A0A540VZI6-F1
#
_cell.length_a   1.000
_cell.length_b   1.000
_cell.length_c   1.000
_cell.angle_alpha   90.00
_cell.angle_beta   90.00
_cell.angle_gamma   90.00
#
_symmetry.space_group_name_H-M   'P 1'
#
loop_
_entity.id
_entity.type
_entity.pdbx_description
1 polymer ?
#
loop_
_entity_poly.entity_id
_entity_poly.type
_entity_poly.pdbx_seq_one_letter_code
_entity_poly.pdbx_strand_id
1 'polypeptide(L)'
;MAIGIRLPRGFAVLGAALLAAAAVPLTASSAAAASPICLSGNLQYDYQSAEAGPGKPTMTKPVRNANVQLWGKEKSTDTPHQLTADYQYTGVNDGSFNLCYTPTSTTSMSSIWVRSRTESTKLWKVSDTTGTPYTLDSPTLTNVAASTSVGTLKPSADTARAWHAFDTVNLLWWYRNNPTSDCWSTHEPNSNACTELNVQWTANSTDGPYYDLAGTVHLSAADPDSEHTVLHESGHFFMDRLYNGRFPAVANCSPHYINLASSGTCAWAEGFADSAAAYLLGDYRYVWSNGSSYSFTYTTGWNTGDQVQGNVDGSLLDLWNNVDGGWNSTIGVMATQTPSTFAEYFKTGRPAANPPLATAGTALTYLAAHAINYGPTIVNDGRTHALSNGGGLALERADQCGASGSSPAILNTYDSTRDKQQWTLKTYPDGTTKLIDGCPDHLVLTAPSTAGAQATLRAVNSSNPYQDWQVTQNGSGTLTITNPATGYSLDSAAVTTGAAVTTNPAGNANTQNWAALT
;
A
#
# COMPACT_ATOMS: atom_id res chain seq x y z
N MET A 1 -5.71 -43.80 10.62
CA MET A 1 -6.15 -44.73 11.68
C MET A 1 -7.63 -45.01 11.44
N ALA A 2 -7.96 -46.17 10.88
CA ALA A 2 -9.33 -46.51 10.49
C ALA A 2 -10.06 -47.14 11.69
N ILE A 3 -11.13 -46.51 12.15
CA ILE A 3 -11.96 -47.01 13.25
C ILE A 3 -13.28 -47.47 12.64
N GLY A 4 -13.40 -48.79 12.43
CA GLY A 4 -14.65 -49.45 12.10
C GLY A 4 -15.47 -49.71 13.36
N ILE A 5 -16.73 -49.29 13.38
CA ILE A 5 -17.66 -49.56 14.47
C ILE A 5 -18.53 -50.76 14.10
N ARG A 6 -18.37 -51.84 14.87
CA ARG A 6 -19.23 -53.03 14.87
C ARG A 6 -20.49 -52.76 15.69
N LEU A 7 -21.65 -53.07 15.13
CA LEU A 7 -22.91 -53.26 15.84
C LEU A 7 -22.91 -54.61 16.59
N PRO A 8 -23.54 -54.69 17.77
CA PRO A 8 -24.12 -55.93 18.26
C PRO A 8 -25.65 -55.89 18.28
N ARG A 9 -26.20 -57.04 17.89
CA ARG A 9 -27.60 -57.44 17.95
C ARG A 9 -28.05 -57.64 19.41
N GLY A 10 -29.30 -57.32 19.70
CA GLY A 10 -30.02 -57.80 20.89
C GLY A 10 -31.49 -58.00 20.53
N PHE A 11 -31.91 -59.27 20.46
CA PHE A 11 -33.31 -59.68 20.37
C PHE A 11 -33.96 -59.67 21.77
N ALA A 12 -35.20 -59.19 21.86
CA ALA A 12 -36.17 -59.69 22.84
C ALA A 12 -37.60 -59.52 22.27
N VAL A 13 -38.35 -60.60 22.37
CA VAL A 13 -39.69 -60.84 21.82
C VAL A 13 -40.72 -60.73 22.96
N LEU A 14 -41.97 -60.41 22.58
CA LEU A 14 -43.27 -60.69 23.21
C LEU A 14 -43.97 -59.56 23.96
N GLY A 15 -45.19 -59.29 23.48
CA GLY A 15 -46.20 -58.48 24.14
C GLY A 15 -47.35 -58.13 23.20
N ALA A 16 -48.08 -59.14 22.70
CA ALA A 16 -49.30 -58.93 21.92
C ALA A 16 -50.46 -58.56 22.86
N ALA A 17 -50.93 -57.32 22.77
CA ALA A 17 -52.22 -56.90 23.32
C ALA A 17 -53.08 -56.34 22.18
N LEU A 18 -54.07 -57.12 21.78
CA LEU A 18 -55.12 -56.75 20.84
C LEU A 18 -56.07 -55.76 21.52
N LEU A 19 -56.04 -54.50 21.10
CA LEU A 19 -57.10 -53.52 21.33
C LEU A 19 -57.64 -53.09 19.97
N ALA A 20 -58.85 -53.56 19.66
CA ALA A 20 -59.62 -53.14 18.50
C ALA A 20 -60.15 -51.72 18.74
N ALA A 21 -59.37 -50.71 18.36
CA ALA A 21 -59.85 -49.35 18.19
C ALA A 21 -60.28 -49.17 16.73
N ALA A 22 -61.49 -48.65 16.52
CA ALA A 22 -62.01 -48.31 15.21
C ALA A 22 -61.04 -47.34 14.51
N ALA A 23 -60.36 -47.82 13.48
CA ALA A 23 -59.48 -47.02 12.63
C ALA A 23 -60.36 -46.11 11.76
N VAL A 24 -60.63 -44.90 12.24
CA VAL A 24 -60.93 -43.79 11.34
C VAL A 24 -59.67 -43.59 10.50
N PRO A 25 -59.72 -43.65 9.16
CA PRO A 25 -58.58 -43.27 8.35
C PRO A 25 -58.42 -41.75 8.51
N LEU A 26 -57.64 -41.34 9.51
CA LEU A 26 -56.97 -40.04 9.50
C LEU A 26 -55.95 -40.10 8.37
N THR A 27 -56.45 -39.95 7.15
CA THR A 27 -55.69 -39.48 6.01
C THR A 27 -55.42 -37.99 6.24
N ALA A 28 -54.70 -37.68 7.32
CA ALA A 28 -53.94 -36.45 7.35
C ALA A 28 -52.92 -36.62 6.23
N SER A 29 -53.20 -36.00 5.08
CA SER A 29 -52.22 -35.81 4.04
C SER A 29 -50.96 -35.32 4.73
N SER A 30 -49.87 -36.09 4.61
CA SER A 30 -48.57 -35.67 5.11
C SER A 30 -48.33 -34.26 4.58
N ALA A 31 -48.29 -33.27 5.48
CA ALA A 31 -48.05 -31.89 5.09
C ALA A 31 -46.79 -31.90 4.23
N ALA A 32 -46.91 -31.45 2.98
CA ALA A 32 -45.78 -31.40 2.07
C ALA A 32 -44.68 -30.58 2.76
N ALA A 33 -43.50 -31.19 2.94
CA ALA A 33 -42.37 -30.49 3.52
C ALA A 33 -42.11 -29.23 2.70
N ALA A 34 -42.02 -28.08 3.37
CA ALA A 34 -41.71 -26.83 2.69
C ALA A 34 -40.37 -26.96 1.97
N SER A 35 -40.32 -26.48 0.73
CA SER A 35 -39.07 -26.43 -0.03
C SER A 35 -38.30 -25.16 0.35
N PRO A 36 -36.96 -25.18 0.30
CA PRO A 36 -36.17 -23.97 0.46
C PRO A 36 -36.55 -22.93 -0.59
N ILE A 37 -36.79 -21.70 -0.15
CA ILE A 37 -37.02 -20.52 -0.98
C ILE A 37 -35.74 -19.70 -0.94
N CYS A 38 -35.08 -19.55 -2.09
CA CYS A 38 -33.86 -18.78 -2.20
C CYS A 38 -34.06 -17.46 -2.95
N LEU A 39 -33.42 -16.39 -2.47
CA LEU A 39 -33.22 -15.16 -3.23
C LEU A 39 -31.77 -15.07 -3.69
N SER A 40 -31.60 -14.85 -5.00
CA SER A 40 -30.28 -14.70 -5.63
C SER A 40 -30.16 -13.42 -6.44
N GLY A 41 -28.94 -12.93 -6.62
CA GLY A 41 -28.67 -11.72 -7.40
C GLY A 41 -27.21 -11.32 -7.35
N ASN A 42 -26.92 -10.12 -7.83
CA ASN A 42 -25.59 -9.50 -7.74
C ASN A 42 -25.72 -8.12 -7.11
N LEU A 43 -24.76 -7.75 -6.27
CA LEU A 43 -24.61 -6.40 -5.75
C LEU A 43 -23.47 -5.68 -6.47
N GLN A 44 -23.78 -4.53 -7.07
CA GLN A 44 -22.82 -3.67 -7.76
C GLN A 44 -22.97 -2.22 -7.30
N TYR A 45 -22.02 -1.38 -7.64
CA TYR A 45 -22.10 0.07 -7.43
C TYR A 45 -21.54 0.82 -8.64
N ASP A 46 -22.08 2.01 -8.86
CA ASP A 46 -21.57 2.97 -9.84
C ASP A 46 -20.79 4.06 -9.09
N TYR A 47 -19.58 4.40 -9.56
CA TYR A 47 -18.73 5.40 -8.92
C TYR A 47 -18.01 6.25 -9.95
N GLN A 48 -17.52 7.43 -9.53
CA GLN A 48 -16.69 8.28 -10.36
C GLN A 48 -15.22 7.94 -10.08
N SER A 49 -14.49 7.38 -11.07
CA SER A 49 -13.12 6.92 -10.84
C SER A 49 -12.09 8.04 -11.00
N ALA A 50 -11.46 8.45 -9.90
CA ALA A 50 -10.32 9.36 -9.94
C ALA A 50 -9.09 8.72 -10.61
N GLU A 51 -8.95 7.39 -10.51
CA GLU A 51 -7.84 6.62 -11.10
C GLU A 51 -7.80 6.77 -12.62
N ALA A 52 -8.98 6.90 -13.25
CA ALA A 52 -9.14 7.15 -14.69
C ALA A 52 -8.88 8.61 -15.10
N GLY A 53 -8.44 9.46 -14.17
CA GLY A 53 -8.00 10.83 -14.40
C GLY A 53 -9.05 11.90 -14.05
N PRO A 54 -8.74 13.19 -14.30
CA PRO A 54 -9.56 14.32 -13.82
C PRO A 54 -10.99 14.37 -14.37
N GLY A 55 -11.27 13.68 -15.48
CA GLY A 55 -12.62 13.56 -16.04
C GLY A 55 -13.55 12.65 -15.22
N LYS A 56 -12.99 11.85 -14.31
CA LYS A 56 -13.66 10.92 -13.40
C LYS A 56 -14.86 10.19 -14.04
N PRO A 57 -14.64 9.40 -15.10
CA PRO A 57 -15.74 8.68 -15.74
C PRO A 57 -16.48 7.79 -14.74
N THR A 58 -17.79 7.61 -14.97
CA THR A 58 -18.58 6.66 -14.20
C THR A 58 -18.18 5.23 -14.57
N MET A 59 -17.82 4.44 -13.56
CA MET A 59 -17.47 3.02 -13.69
C MET A 59 -18.39 2.18 -12.81
N THR A 60 -18.51 0.89 -13.12
CA THR A 60 -19.29 -0.07 -12.33
C THR A 60 -18.37 -1.17 -11.81
N LYS A 61 -18.48 -1.50 -10.53
CA LYS A 61 -17.76 -2.61 -9.88
C LYS A 61 -18.73 -3.47 -9.04
N PRO A 62 -18.42 -4.76 -8.82
CA PRO A 62 -19.14 -5.58 -7.84
C PRO A 62 -18.82 -5.11 -6.42
N VAL A 63 -19.77 -5.21 -5.50
CA VAL A 63 -19.48 -5.08 -4.06
C VAL A 63 -19.01 -6.44 -3.55
N ARG A 64 -17.78 -6.54 -3.07
CA ARG A 64 -17.16 -7.81 -2.61
C ARG A 64 -17.11 -7.89 -1.09
N ASN A 65 -17.36 -9.07 -0.53
CA ASN A 65 -17.37 -9.35 0.91
C ASN A 65 -18.32 -8.49 1.77
N ALA A 66 -19.39 -7.93 1.19
CA ALA A 66 -20.42 -7.25 1.96
C ALA A 66 -21.31 -8.26 2.68
N ASN A 67 -21.66 -7.96 3.93
CA ASN A 67 -22.67 -8.67 4.69
C ASN A 67 -24.01 -8.63 3.94
N VAL A 68 -24.58 -9.82 3.70
CA VAL A 68 -25.92 -10.01 3.16
C VAL A 68 -26.75 -10.89 4.07
N GLN A 69 -28.01 -10.51 4.23
CA GLN A 69 -28.97 -11.15 5.12
C GLN A 69 -30.29 -11.35 4.40
N LEU A 70 -30.96 -12.46 4.67
CA LEU A 70 -32.31 -12.70 4.19
C LEU A 70 -33.30 -12.23 5.26
N TRP A 71 -34.26 -11.40 4.89
CA TRP A 71 -35.28 -10.86 5.79
C TRP A 71 -36.67 -11.18 5.27
N GLY A 72 -37.64 -11.37 6.15
CA GLY A 72 -39.00 -11.63 5.71
C GLY A 72 -40.00 -12.03 6.79
N LYS A 73 -41.13 -12.52 6.31
CA LYS A 73 -42.29 -12.99 7.08
C LYS A 73 -42.86 -14.24 6.42
N GLU A 74 -43.09 -15.29 7.18
CA GLU A 74 -43.83 -16.45 6.68
C GLU A 74 -45.31 -16.09 6.47
N LYS A 75 -45.94 -15.46 7.46
CA LYS A 75 -47.35 -15.03 7.43
C LYS A 75 -47.47 -13.51 7.40
N SER A 76 -48.57 -13.01 6.84
CA SER A 76 -48.85 -11.56 6.80
C SER A 76 -48.94 -10.92 8.18
N THR A 77 -49.29 -11.71 9.19
CA THR A 77 -49.38 -11.31 10.60
C THR A 77 -48.05 -11.30 11.33
N ASP A 78 -46.98 -11.88 10.75
CA ASP A 78 -45.69 -11.96 11.42
C ASP A 78 -44.99 -10.58 11.42
N THR A 79 -44.10 -10.38 12.39
CA THR A 79 -43.15 -9.25 12.35
C THR A 79 -41.97 -9.65 11.46
N PRO A 80 -41.50 -8.75 10.56
CA PRO A 80 -40.36 -9.11 9.74
C PRO A 80 -39.12 -9.32 10.60
N HIS A 81 -38.36 -10.34 10.28
CA HIS A 81 -37.13 -10.70 10.99
C HIS A 81 -36.09 -11.26 10.02
N GLN A 82 -34.86 -11.35 10.48
CA GLN A 82 -33.79 -12.02 9.76
C GLN A 82 -34.05 -13.54 9.75
N LEU A 83 -34.04 -14.13 8.57
CA LEU A 83 -34.37 -15.53 8.32
C LEU A 83 -33.12 -16.44 8.32
N THR A 84 -31.94 -15.87 8.07
CA THR A 84 -30.66 -16.58 8.17
C THR A 84 -30.05 -16.41 9.55
N ALA A 85 -29.51 -17.48 10.14
CA ALA A 85 -28.90 -17.43 11.48
C ALA A 85 -27.62 -16.57 11.52
N ASP A 86 -26.86 -16.55 10.43
CA ASP A 86 -25.59 -15.81 10.30
C ASP A 86 -25.61 -14.87 9.09
N TYR A 87 -24.62 -13.98 9.04
CA TYR A 87 -24.29 -13.19 7.86
C TYR A 87 -23.69 -14.10 6.80
N GLN A 88 -24.05 -13.86 5.54
CA GLN A 88 -23.27 -14.34 4.40
C GLN A 88 -22.60 -13.16 3.70
N TYR A 89 -21.73 -13.46 2.75
CA TYR A 89 -20.97 -12.46 2.03
C TYR A 89 -21.33 -12.46 0.55
N THR A 90 -21.30 -11.28 -0.06
CA THR A 90 -21.28 -11.19 -1.52
C THR A 90 -20.03 -11.84 -2.09
N GLY A 91 -20.17 -12.49 -3.24
CA GLY A 91 -19.10 -13.18 -3.94
C GLY A 91 -17.96 -12.25 -4.35
N VAL A 92 -16.73 -12.71 -4.16
CA VAL A 92 -15.51 -11.93 -4.41
C VAL A 92 -15.26 -11.58 -5.88
N ASN A 93 -15.87 -12.32 -6.81
CA ASN A 93 -15.62 -12.14 -8.24
C ASN A 93 -16.65 -11.21 -8.91
N ASP A 94 -17.90 -11.26 -8.47
CA ASP A 94 -19.03 -10.67 -9.20
C ASP A 94 -20.12 -10.07 -8.29
N GLY A 95 -19.87 -10.02 -6.98
CA GLY A 95 -20.83 -9.53 -6.00
C GLY A 95 -22.09 -10.40 -5.87
N SER A 96 -22.05 -11.66 -6.34
CA SER A 96 -23.19 -12.57 -6.28
C SER A 96 -23.61 -12.92 -4.85
N PHE A 97 -24.90 -13.21 -4.66
CA PHE A 97 -25.41 -13.80 -3.43
C PHE A 97 -26.51 -14.82 -3.75
N ASN A 98 -26.69 -15.79 -2.87
CA ASN A 98 -27.78 -16.76 -2.93
C ASN A 98 -28.16 -17.20 -1.51
N LEU A 99 -29.23 -16.62 -0.98
CA LEU A 99 -29.66 -16.80 0.39
C LEU A 99 -30.95 -17.62 0.42
N CYS A 100 -30.98 -18.70 1.19
CA CYS A 100 -32.13 -19.61 1.25
C CYS A 100 -32.74 -19.66 2.64
N TYR A 101 -34.07 -19.79 2.69
CA TYR A 101 -34.82 -20.07 3.90
C TYR A 101 -35.88 -21.13 3.61
N THR A 102 -36.06 -22.08 4.53
CA THR A 102 -37.12 -23.09 4.45
C THR A 102 -38.24 -22.70 5.41
N PRO A 103 -39.43 -22.30 4.92
CA PRO A 103 -40.56 -21.98 5.78
C PRO A 103 -40.90 -23.15 6.72
N THR A 104 -41.22 -22.83 7.97
CA THR A 104 -41.45 -23.84 9.02
C THR A 104 -42.93 -24.03 9.33
N SER A 105 -43.75 -23.00 9.12
CA SER A 105 -45.17 -22.98 9.45
C SER A 105 -46.09 -22.79 8.23
N THR A 106 -45.49 -22.63 7.06
CA THR A 106 -46.15 -22.35 5.78
C THR A 106 -45.40 -23.06 4.64
N THR A 107 -45.91 -22.99 3.42
CA THR A 107 -45.21 -23.45 2.21
C THR A 107 -44.71 -22.29 1.34
N SER A 108 -44.91 -21.05 1.79
CA SER A 108 -44.61 -19.82 1.06
C SER A 108 -44.34 -18.67 2.03
N MET A 109 -43.59 -17.67 1.61
CA MET A 109 -43.35 -16.44 2.36
C MET A 109 -44.38 -15.37 2.00
N SER A 110 -44.98 -14.74 3.00
CA SER A 110 -45.80 -13.54 2.80
C SER A 110 -44.97 -12.39 2.24
N SER A 111 -43.75 -12.21 2.74
CA SER A 111 -42.79 -11.23 2.21
C SER A 111 -41.36 -11.69 2.43
N ILE A 112 -40.46 -11.44 1.48
CA ILE A 112 -39.04 -11.78 1.58
C ILE A 112 -38.19 -10.77 0.79
N TRP A 113 -37.02 -10.40 1.31
CA TRP A 113 -36.05 -9.53 0.64
C TRP A 113 -34.63 -9.80 1.16
N VAL A 114 -33.63 -9.30 0.42
CA VAL A 114 -32.23 -9.32 0.84
C VAL A 114 -31.84 -7.95 1.35
N ARG A 115 -31.15 -7.91 2.49
CA ARG A 115 -30.52 -6.71 3.04
C ARG A 115 -29.01 -6.85 2.95
N SER A 116 -28.37 -5.91 2.28
CA SER A 116 -26.92 -5.77 2.19
C SER A 116 -26.44 -4.64 3.12
N ARG A 117 -25.22 -4.75 3.65
CA ARG A 117 -24.58 -3.69 4.46
C ARG A 117 -23.14 -3.43 4.00
N THR A 118 -22.67 -2.19 4.13
CA THR A 118 -21.26 -1.81 3.98
C THR A 118 -20.43 -2.25 5.18
N GLU A 119 -20.46 -3.55 5.47
CA GLU A 119 -19.83 -4.17 6.62
C GLU A 119 -19.35 -5.57 6.21
N SER A 120 -18.13 -5.93 6.58
CA SER A 120 -17.63 -7.29 6.57
C SER A 120 -17.46 -7.70 8.03
N THR A 121 -18.32 -8.60 8.50
CA THR A 121 -18.55 -8.88 9.93
C THR A 121 -17.27 -8.85 10.77
N LYS A 122 -17.18 -7.89 11.70
CA LYS A 122 -16.09 -7.69 12.68
C LYS A 122 -14.70 -7.36 12.09
N LEU A 123 -14.60 -7.05 10.79
CA LEU A 123 -13.32 -6.74 10.14
C LEU A 123 -13.24 -5.28 9.71
N TRP A 124 -14.18 -4.83 8.88
CA TRP A 124 -14.31 -3.41 8.55
C TRP A 124 -15.75 -3.04 8.21
N LYS A 125 -16.04 -1.74 8.29
CA LYS A 125 -17.29 -1.16 7.82
C LYS A 125 -17.08 0.24 7.28
N VAL A 126 -18.00 0.68 6.43
CA VAL A 126 -18.20 2.10 6.13
C VAL A 126 -19.48 2.54 6.82
N SER A 127 -19.40 3.60 7.63
CA SER A 127 -20.50 4.09 8.45
C SER A 127 -20.69 5.60 8.35
N ASP A 128 -21.87 6.06 8.75
CA ASP A 128 -22.14 7.48 8.93
C ASP A 128 -21.51 8.02 10.24
N THR A 129 -21.79 9.29 10.57
CA THR A 129 -21.29 9.95 11.78
C THR A 129 -21.82 9.35 13.10
N THR A 130 -22.86 8.50 13.03
CA THR A 130 -23.39 7.78 14.19
C THR A 130 -22.78 6.40 14.37
N GLY A 131 -21.90 5.98 13.44
CA GLY A 131 -21.34 4.63 13.40
C GLY A 131 -22.26 3.58 12.77
N THR A 132 -23.36 4.01 12.13
CA THR A 132 -24.32 3.11 11.48
C THR A 132 -23.85 2.75 10.06
N PRO A 133 -23.69 1.46 9.71
CA PRO A 133 -23.37 1.05 8.34
C PRO A 133 -24.48 1.42 7.36
N TYR A 134 -24.09 1.74 6.12
CA TYR A 134 -25.04 1.94 5.03
C TYR A 134 -25.71 0.61 4.66
N THR A 135 -27.00 0.67 4.34
CA THR A 135 -27.80 -0.51 3.99
C THR A 135 -28.46 -0.35 2.63
N LEU A 136 -28.61 -1.47 1.92
CA LEU A 136 -29.38 -1.56 0.68
C LEU A 136 -30.29 -2.77 0.77
N ASP A 137 -31.60 -2.54 0.66
CA ASP A 137 -32.59 -3.61 0.58
C ASP A 137 -32.95 -3.88 -0.90
N SER A 138 -33.07 -5.15 -1.26
CA SER A 138 -33.70 -5.54 -2.52
C SER A 138 -35.19 -5.14 -2.50
N PRO A 139 -35.86 -5.09 -3.67
CA PRO A 139 -37.31 -5.03 -3.70
C PRO A 139 -37.92 -6.12 -2.83
N THR A 140 -38.91 -5.77 -2.00
CA THR A 140 -39.64 -6.76 -1.20
C THR A 140 -40.54 -7.58 -2.11
N LEU A 141 -40.28 -8.88 -2.17
CA LEU A 141 -41.13 -9.81 -2.90
C LEU A 141 -42.24 -10.32 -1.98
N THR A 142 -43.48 -10.36 -2.47
CA THR A 142 -44.65 -10.80 -1.70
C THR A 142 -45.21 -12.11 -2.23
N ASN A 143 -45.76 -12.94 -1.36
CA ASN A 143 -46.40 -14.23 -1.72
C ASN A 143 -45.46 -15.16 -2.52
N VAL A 144 -44.24 -15.36 -2.02
CA VAL A 144 -43.19 -16.11 -2.70
C VAL A 144 -43.24 -17.57 -2.29
N ALA A 145 -43.42 -18.47 -3.26
CA ALA A 145 -43.47 -19.93 -3.02
C ALA A 145 -42.31 -20.70 -3.68
N ALA A 146 -41.44 -20.01 -4.44
CA ALA A 146 -40.33 -20.61 -5.15
C ALA A 146 -39.13 -19.67 -5.18
N SER A 147 -37.92 -20.23 -5.31
CA SER A 147 -36.69 -19.46 -5.46
C SER A 147 -36.77 -18.50 -6.65
N THR A 148 -36.31 -17.27 -6.44
CA THR A 148 -36.43 -16.17 -7.40
C THR A 148 -35.17 -15.31 -7.39
N SER A 149 -34.75 -14.84 -8.56
CA SER A 149 -33.68 -13.84 -8.63
C SER A 149 -34.23 -12.42 -8.51
N VAL A 150 -33.54 -11.58 -7.74
CA VAL A 150 -33.80 -10.13 -7.64
C VAL A 150 -32.96 -9.30 -8.62
N GLY A 151 -32.18 -9.96 -9.49
CA GLY A 151 -31.32 -9.33 -10.48
C GLY A 151 -30.11 -8.61 -9.87
N THR A 152 -29.64 -7.57 -10.56
CA THR A 152 -28.55 -6.71 -10.10
C THR A 152 -29.09 -5.57 -9.26
N LEU A 153 -28.62 -5.47 -8.02
CA LEU A 153 -28.91 -4.38 -7.10
C LEU A 153 -27.78 -3.35 -7.15
N LYS A 154 -28.14 -2.07 -7.10
CA LYS A 154 -27.19 -0.96 -6.97
C LYS A 154 -27.67 0.04 -5.92
N PRO A 155 -26.75 0.63 -5.12
CA PRO A 155 -27.08 1.75 -4.26
C PRO A 155 -27.43 2.99 -5.10
N SER A 156 -28.16 3.92 -4.49
CA SER A 156 -28.41 5.24 -5.08
C SER A 156 -27.10 6.04 -5.19
N ALA A 157 -27.07 7.04 -6.07
CA ALA A 157 -25.92 7.93 -6.23
C ALA A 157 -25.46 8.57 -4.89
N ASP A 158 -26.40 8.88 -4.00
CA ASP A 158 -26.13 9.51 -2.69
C ASP A 158 -25.29 8.64 -1.74
N THR A 159 -25.33 7.31 -1.92
CA THR A 159 -24.63 6.36 -1.04
C THR A 159 -23.61 5.51 -1.77
N ALA A 160 -23.54 5.58 -3.10
CA ALA A 160 -22.65 4.74 -3.90
C ALA A 160 -21.17 4.88 -3.54
N ARG A 161 -20.73 6.07 -3.12
CA ARG A 161 -19.37 6.31 -2.60
C ARG A 161 -19.05 5.54 -1.32
N ALA A 162 -20.02 5.34 -0.43
CA ALA A 162 -19.83 4.50 0.75
C ALA A 162 -19.57 3.04 0.35
N TRP A 163 -20.28 2.55 -0.66
CA TRP A 163 -20.08 1.20 -1.20
C TRP A 163 -18.75 1.06 -1.95
N HIS A 164 -18.31 2.12 -2.63
CA HIS A 164 -17.00 2.15 -3.27
C HIS A 164 -15.87 2.11 -2.24
N ALA A 165 -15.88 2.98 -1.23
CA ALA A 165 -14.90 2.94 -0.14
C ALA A 165 -14.87 1.56 0.55
N PHE A 166 -16.04 0.99 0.82
CA PHE A 166 -16.17 -0.33 1.43
C PHE A 166 -15.49 -1.42 0.59
N ASP A 167 -15.77 -1.42 -0.71
CA ASP A 167 -15.23 -2.41 -1.63
C ASP A 167 -13.73 -2.24 -1.84
N THR A 168 -13.22 -1.01 -1.86
CA THR A 168 -11.79 -0.70 -1.98
C THR A 168 -10.96 -1.30 -0.84
N VAL A 169 -11.46 -1.26 0.41
CA VAL A 169 -10.77 -1.84 1.58
C VAL A 169 -10.50 -3.35 1.42
N ASN A 170 -11.27 -4.08 0.60
CA ASN A 170 -11.00 -5.49 0.32
C ASN A 170 -9.59 -5.72 -0.23
N LEU A 171 -9.05 -4.78 -1.01
CA LEU A 171 -7.72 -4.92 -1.61
C LEU A 171 -6.66 -5.04 -0.51
N LEU A 172 -6.72 -4.18 0.51
CA LEU A 172 -5.83 -4.24 1.66
C LEU A 172 -6.06 -5.52 2.49
N TRP A 173 -7.34 -5.88 2.71
CA TRP A 173 -7.71 -7.07 3.45
C TRP A 173 -7.10 -8.36 2.89
N TRP A 174 -7.11 -8.54 1.57
CA TRP A 174 -6.58 -9.73 0.91
C TRP A 174 -5.05 -9.83 0.97
N TYR A 175 -4.37 -8.70 1.11
CA TYR A 175 -2.91 -8.65 1.09
C TYR A 175 -2.28 -8.59 2.49
N ARG A 176 -3.06 -8.41 3.56
CA ARG A 176 -2.61 -8.21 4.95
C ARG A 176 -1.59 -9.21 5.51
N ASN A 177 -1.41 -10.37 4.86
CA ASN A 177 -0.41 -11.39 5.19
C ASN A 177 -0.45 -11.85 6.67
N ASN A 178 -1.63 -12.20 7.17
CA ASN A 178 -1.80 -12.80 8.49
C ASN A 178 -2.20 -14.28 8.38
N PRO A 179 -1.27 -15.23 8.61
CA PRO A 179 -1.58 -16.67 8.59
C PRO A 179 -2.13 -17.20 9.92
N THR A 180 -2.14 -16.39 10.98
CA THR A 180 -2.50 -16.84 12.34
C THR A 180 -4.01 -16.81 12.58
N SER A 181 -4.72 -15.90 11.94
CA SER A 181 -6.16 -15.69 12.13
C SER A 181 -6.81 -14.98 10.96
N ASP A 182 -8.13 -14.83 11.04
CA ASP A 182 -8.92 -14.00 10.14
C ASP A 182 -8.91 -12.53 10.57
N CYS A 183 -7.87 -12.04 11.26
CA CYS A 183 -7.74 -10.62 11.67
C CYS A 183 -6.66 -9.90 10.86
N TRP A 184 -6.48 -8.60 11.11
CA TRP A 184 -5.57 -7.74 10.34
C TRP A 184 -4.11 -8.14 10.46
N SER A 185 -3.65 -8.47 11.67
CA SER A 185 -2.25 -8.75 11.95
C SER A 185 -2.02 -9.99 12.80
N THR A 186 -0.78 -10.48 12.81
CA THR A 186 -0.36 -11.63 13.64
C THR A 186 -0.43 -11.37 15.14
N HIS A 187 -0.62 -10.12 15.58
CA HIS A 187 -0.87 -9.76 16.99
C HIS A 187 -2.30 -10.07 17.44
N GLU A 188 -3.19 -10.41 16.50
CA GLU A 188 -4.60 -10.69 16.75
C GLU A 188 -4.92 -12.17 16.49
N PRO A 189 -4.46 -13.12 17.32
CA PRO A 189 -4.53 -14.55 17.01
C PRO A 189 -5.95 -15.16 17.12
N ASN A 190 -6.94 -14.41 17.59
CA ASN A 190 -8.30 -14.90 17.79
C ASN A 190 -9.25 -14.32 16.72
N SER A 191 -9.65 -15.14 15.73
CA SER A 191 -10.61 -14.75 14.68
C SER A 191 -11.95 -14.21 15.19
N ASN A 192 -12.30 -14.40 16.47
CA ASN A 192 -13.53 -13.87 17.04
C ASN A 192 -13.38 -12.47 17.68
N ALA A 193 -12.16 -11.94 17.75
CA ALA A 193 -11.81 -10.71 18.44
C ALA A 193 -10.86 -9.83 17.60
N CYS A 194 -11.18 -9.69 16.31
CA CYS A 194 -10.46 -8.78 15.44
C CYS A 194 -10.78 -7.32 15.76
N THR A 195 -9.82 -6.44 15.56
CA THR A 195 -10.05 -4.99 15.54
C THR A 195 -10.81 -4.64 14.26
N GLU A 196 -11.92 -3.95 14.40
CA GLU A 196 -12.68 -3.45 13.26
C GLU A 196 -12.09 -2.13 12.74
N LEU A 197 -11.85 -2.03 11.43
CA LEU A 197 -11.59 -0.76 10.76
C LEU A 197 -12.92 -0.05 10.48
N ASN A 198 -13.11 1.15 11.00
CA ASN A 198 -14.25 1.98 10.69
C ASN A 198 -13.87 3.05 9.66
N VAL A 199 -14.53 3.09 8.51
CA VAL A 199 -14.43 4.21 7.57
C VAL A 199 -15.67 5.08 7.76
N GLN A 200 -15.49 6.27 8.33
CA GLN A 200 -16.55 7.24 8.52
C GLN A 200 -16.66 8.14 7.28
N TRP A 201 -17.84 8.17 6.68
CA TRP A 201 -18.11 8.99 5.49
C TRP A 201 -19.58 9.42 5.44
N THR A 202 -19.83 10.62 4.93
CA THR A 202 -21.17 11.11 4.54
C THR A 202 -21.08 11.93 3.26
N ALA A 203 -22.18 12.00 2.50
CA ALA A 203 -22.23 12.73 1.22
C ALA A 203 -21.94 14.24 1.32
N ASN A 204 -21.98 14.80 2.53
CA ASN A 204 -21.70 16.19 2.84
C ASN A 204 -20.51 16.35 3.81
N SER A 205 -19.69 15.31 4.00
CA SER A 205 -18.52 15.39 4.87
C SER A 205 -17.52 16.42 4.35
N THR A 206 -17.05 17.27 5.25
CA THR A 206 -15.89 18.15 5.04
C THR A 206 -14.70 17.73 5.90
N ASP A 207 -14.81 16.59 6.58
CA ASP A 207 -13.79 16.05 7.47
C ASP A 207 -13.02 14.95 6.74
N GLY A 208 -11.70 14.93 6.87
CA GLY A 208 -10.83 14.01 6.13
C GLY A 208 -10.09 14.63 4.93
N PRO A 209 -9.15 13.88 4.33
CA PRO A 209 -8.79 12.50 4.69
C PRO A 209 -7.82 12.46 5.88
N TYR A 210 -8.07 11.57 6.85
CA TYR A 210 -7.09 11.17 7.89
C TYR A 210 -7.52 9.89 8.62
N TYR A 211 -6.56 9.19 9.19
CA TYR A 211 -6.76 8.11 10.16
C TYR A 211 -6.57 8.59 11.60
N ASP A 212 -7.41 8.11 12.53
CA ASP A 212 -7.24 8.28 13.97
C ASP A 212 -6.92 6.99 14.71
N LEU A 213 -6.24 7.10 15.84
CA LEU A 213 -5.81 5.95 16.66
C LEU A 213 -6.97 5.22 17.36
N ALA A 214 -8.22 5.67 17.20
CA ALA A 214 -9.40 4.93 17.64
C ALA A 214 -9.83 3.88 16.60
N GLY A 215 -9.10 3.75 15.48
CA GLY A 215 -9.41 2.78 14.43
C GLY A 215 -10.35 3.34 13.37
N THR A 216 -10.48 4.67 13.27
CA THR A 216 -11.39 5.31 12.31
C THR A 216 -10.62 6.06 11.23
N VAL A 217 -10.99 5.81 9.98
CA VAL A 217 -10.63 6.60 8.81
C VAL A 217 -11.75 7.59 8.53
N HIS A 218 -11.42 8.87 8.47
CA HIS A 218 -12.35 9.95 8.15
C HIS A 218 -12.15 10.36 6.70
N LEU A 219 -13.23 10.39 5.94
CA LEU A 219 -13.21 10.73 4.51
C LEU A 219 -14.15 11.91 4.22
N SER A 220 -13.62 12.86 3.45
CA SER A 220 -14.40 13.95 2.88
C SER A 220 -15.37 13.40 1.83
N ALA A 221 -16.39 14.20 1.46
CA ALA A 221 -17.45 13.77 0.57
C ALA A 221 -16.94 13.21 -0.77
N ALA A 222 -15.82 13.72 -1.30
CA ALA A 222 -15.26 13.30 -2.58
C ALA A 222 -14.21 12.19 -2.44
N ASP A 223 -13.65 11.96 -1.24
CA ASP A 223 -12.49 11.09 -1.06
C ASP A 223 -12.68 9.66 -1.57
N PRO A 224 -13.86 9.02 -1.41
CA PRO A 224 -14.07 7.70 -1.99
C PRO A 224 -13.90 7.63 -3.51
N ASP A 225 -14.00 8.74 -4.25
CA ASP A 225 -13.72 8.73 -5.69
C ASP A 225 -12.27 8.29 -6.00
N SER A 226 -11.35 8.40 -5.02
CA SER A 226 -9.97 7.89 -5.09
C SER A 226 -9.77 6.64 -4.24
N GLU A 227 -9.47 5.52 -4.90
CA GLU A 227 -9.04 4.28 -4.28
C GLU A 227 -7.70 4.44 -3.57
N HIS A 228 -6.78 5.27 -4.10
CA HIS A 228 -5.53 5.60 -3.43
C HIS A 228 -5.77 6.29 -2.10
N THR A 229 -6.68 7.26 -2.04
CA THR A 229 -6.98 7.98 -0.78
C THR A 229 -7.61 7.04 0.25
N VAL A 230 -8.57 6.20 -0.14
CA VAL A 230 -9.18 5.22 0.77
C VAL A 230 -8.14 4.21 1.29
N LEU A 231 -7.29 3.69 0.41
CA LEU A 231 -6.25 2.72 0.78
C LEU A 231 -5.12 3.34 1.60
N HIS A 232 -4.74 4.59 1.33
CA HIS A 232 -3.74 5.32 2.10
C HIS A 232 -4.17 5.40 3.57
N GLU A 233 -5.37 5.92 3.85
CA GLU A 233 -5.84 6.04 5.23
C GLU A 233 -6.06 4.67 5.89
N SER A 234 -6.51 3.68 5.12
CA SER A 234 -6.61 2.29 5.60
C SER A 234 -5.21 1.68 5.85
N GLY A 235 -4.19 2.14 5.13
CA GLY A 235 -2.79 1.77 5.30
C GLY A 235 -2.23 2.24 6.65
N HIS A 236 -2.60 3.43 7.10
CA HIS A 236 -2.29 3.92 8.45
C HIS A 236 -2.92 3.02 9.53
N PHE A 237 -4.20 2.66 9.38
CA PHE A 237 -4.84 1.68 10.26
C PHE A 237 -4.07 0.34 10.27
N PHE A 238 -3.70 -0.15 9.10
CA PHE A 238 -2.99 -1.43 8.99
C PHE A 238 -1.61 -1.35 9.65
N MET A 239 -0.87 -0.26 9.49
CA MET A 239 0.38 -0.01 10.19
C MET A 239 0.20 -0.04 11.72
N ASP A 240 -0.86 0.59 12.22
CA ASP A 240 -1.19 0.55 13.66
C ASP A 240 -1.44 -0.88 14.15
N ARG A 241 -2.16 -1.69 13.37
CA ARG A 241 -2.39 -3.11 13.70
C ARG A 241 -1.10 -3.93 13.65
N LEU A 242 -0.24 -3.71 12.65
CA LEU A 242 1.09 -4.34 12.61
C LEU A 242 1.92 -3.98 13.84
N TYR A 243 1.75 -2.77 14.38
CA TYR A 243 2.50 -2.33 15.57
C TYR A 243 1.76 -2.64 16.87
N ASN A 244 0.79 -3.55 16.84
CA ASN A 244 0.01 -3.98 17.99
C ASN A 244 -0.68 -2.82 18.72
N GLY A 245 -1.25 -1.88 17.96
CA GLY A 245 -1.91 -0.67 18.48
C GLY A 245 -0.95 0.41 18.97
N ARG A 246 0.31 0.36 18.54
CA ARG A 246 1.34 1.35 18.87
C ARG A 246 1.85 2.03 17.59
N PHE A 247 0.98 2.78 16.94
CA PHE A 247 1.36 3.65 15.82
C PHE A 247 2.64 4.45 16.12
N PRO A 248 3.58 4.58 15.15
CA PRO A 248 4.83 5.29 15.38
C PRO A 248 4.60 6.75 15.77
N ALA A 249 5.48 7.29 16.60
CA ALA A 249 5.46 8.71 16.93
C ALA A 249 5.90 9.54 15.71
N VAL A 250 4.93 10.19 15.06
CA VAL A 250 5.17 11.02 13.88
C VAL A 250 5.46 12.47 14.27
N ALA A 251 6.49 13.07 13.68
CA ALA A 251 6.91 14.45 13.95
C ALA A 251 6.96 15.28 12.65
N ASN A 252 6.66 16.58 12.74
CA ASN A 252 6.75 17.55 11.63
C ASN A 252 6.05 17.10 10.34
N CYS A 253 4.83 16.56 10.46
CA CYS A 253 4.12 15.95 9.33
C CYS A 253 2.95 16.77 8.79
N SER A 254 2.70 17.96 9.31
CA SER A 254 1.62 18.83 8.82
C SER A 254 2.13 20.26 8.60
N PRO A 255 2.07 20.79 7.37
CA PRO A 255 1.80 20.06 6.12
C PRO A 255 2.99 19.13 5.76
N HIS A 256 2.73 18.09 4.97
CA HIS A 256 3.76 17.31 4.28
C HIS A 256 3.46 17.26 2.78
N TYR A 257 4.46 16.89 1.98
CA TYR A 257 4.36 16.80 0.53
C TYR A 257 5.18 15.60 0.03
N ILE A 258 4.71 14.93 -1.02
CA ILE A 258 5.38 13.76 -1.59
C ILE A 258 6.85 14.07 -1.96
N ASN A 259 7.13 15.25 -2.51
CA ASN A 259 8.45 15.60 -3.02
C ASN A 259 9.30 16.46 -2.07
N LEU A 260 8.79 16.87 -0.90
CA LEU A 260 9.51 17.73 0.03
C LEU A 260 9.87 17.00 1.31
N ALA A 261 10.97 17.41 1.91
CA ALA A 261 11.42 16.86 3.18
C ALA A 261 10.50 17.31 4.32
N SER A 262 10.09 16.35 5.15
CA SER A 262 9.35 16.58 6.40
C SER A 262 10.19 16.09 7.59
N SER A 263 10.08 14.81 7.93
CA SER A 263 10.92 14.10 8.89
C SER A 263 10.98 12.63 8.51
N GLY A 264 11.98 11.89 9.03
CA GLY A 264 12.07 10.45 8.78
C GLY A 264 10.89 9.64 9.34
N THR A 265 10.22 10.12 10.39
CA THR A 265 9.03 9.44 10.96
C THR A 265 7.76 9.75 10.16
N CYS A 266 7.62 10.99 9.66
CA CYS A 266 6.53 11.36 8.76
C CYS A 266 6.66 10.64 7.42
N ALA A 267 7.82 10.73 6.76
CA ALA A 267 8.05 10.08 5.48
C ALA A 267 7.89 8.56 5.53
N TRP A 268 8.18 7.93 6.68
CA TRP A 268 7.94 6.50 6.88
C TRP A 268 6.45 6.16 7.01
N ALA A 269 5.71 6.88 7.85
CA ALA A 269 4.29 6.63 8.05
C ALA A 269 3.49 6.90 6.77
N GLU A 270 3.67 8.08 6.18
CA GLU A 270 2.98 8.47 4.95
C GLU A 270 3.44 7.64 3.75
N GLY A 271 4.75 7.40 3.63
CA GLY A 271 5.30 6.60 2.53
C GLY A 271 4.91 5.12 2.59
N PHE A 272 4.71 4.56 3.79
CA PHE A 272 4.16 3.21 3.89
C PHE A 272 2.71 3.17 3.38
N ALA A 273 1.88 4.13 3.79
CA ALA A 273 0.47 4.21 3.39
C ALA A 273 0.29 4.43 1.89
N ASP A 274 1.05 5.35 1.30
CA ASP A 274 1.07 5.64 -0.14
C ASP A 274 1.54 4.43 -0.96
N SER A 275 2.66 3.83 -0.55
CA SER A 275 3.18 2.62 -1.20
C SER A 275 2.22 1.45 -1.10
N ALA A 276 1.57 1.25 0.05
CA ALA A 276 0.56 0.21 0.21
C ALA A 276 -0.57 0.40 -0.81
N ALA A 277 -1.11 1.61 -0.93
CA ALA A 277 -2.14 1.92 -1.91
C ALA A 277 -1.69 1.62 -3.35
N ALA A 278 -0.53 2.15 -3.76
CA ALA A 278 0.00 1.97 -5.11
C ALA A 278 0.34 0.50 -5.43
N TYR A 279 0.93 -0.23 -4.48
CA TYR A 279 1.25 -1.65 -4.64
C TYR A 279 -0.01 -2.50 -4.86
N LEU A 280 -1.06 -2.25 -4.09
CA LEU A 280 -2.34 -2.97 -4.20
C LEU A 280 -3.10 -2.66 -5.49
N LEU A 281 -2.96 -1.43 -6.00
CA LEU A 281 -3.54 -1.00 -7.26
C LEU A 281 -2.65 -1.34 -8.48
N GLY A 282 -1.44 -1.82 -8.24
CA GLY A 282 -0.49 -2.23 -9.28
C GLY A 282 0.09 -1.05 -10.07
N ASP A 283 0.26 0.11 -9.43
CA ASP A 283 0.83 1.30 -10.05
C ASP A 283 1.98 1.92 -9.21
N TYR A 284 2.41 3.14 -9.61
CA TYR A 284 3.60 3.81 -9.06
C TYR A 284 3.35 5.31 -8.83
N ARG A 285 2.17 5.62 -8.27
CA ARG A 285 1.70 6.99 -8.09
C ARG A 285 0.70 7.10 -6.94
N TYR A 286 0.45 8.32 -6.50
CA TYR A 286 -0.72 8.69 -5.72
C TYR A 286 -1.78 9.34 -6.62
N VAL A 287 -3.06 9.12 -6.33
CA VAL A 287 -4.19 9.78 -7.00
C VAL A 287 -5.06 10.48 -5.96
N TRP A 288 -5.32 11.78 -6.15
CA TRP A 288 -6.28 12.51 -5.32
C TRP A 288 -7.70 12.36 -5.87
N SER A 289 -8.70 12.62 -5.04
CA SER A 289 -10.13 12.49 -5.33
C SER A 289 -10.65 13.40 -6.45
N ASN A 290 -9.85 14.37 -6.88
CA ASN A 290 -10.10 15.19 -8.08
C ASN A 290 -9.58 14.56 -9.38
N GLY A 291 -8.94 13.39 -9.31
CA GLY A 291 -8.34 12.66 -10.44
C GLY A 291 -6.97 13.17 -10.87
N SER A 292 -6.40 14.19 -10.20
CA SER A 292 -4.99 14.53 -10.36
C SER A 292 -4.12 13.47 -9.69
N SER A 293 -2.89 13.32 -10.15
CA SER A 293 -1.98 12.29 -9.64
C SER A 293 -0.54 12.76 -9.59
N TYR A 294 0.25 12.12 -8.75
CA TYR A 294 1.69 12.40 -8.60
C TYR A 294 2.46 11.08 -8.64
N SER A 295 3.41 10.98 -9.56
CA SER A 295 4.24 9.79 -9.68
C SER A 295 5.25 9.70 -8.54
N PHE A 296 5.53 8.49 -8.07
CA PHE A 296 6.61 8.24 -7.11
C PHE A 296 7.99 8.09 -7.77
N THR A 297 8.09 8.33 -9.09
CA THR A 297 9.37 8.37 -9.78
C THR A 297 10.11 9.66 -9.43
N TYR A 298 11.28 9.52 -8.80
CA TYR A 298 12.15 10.64 -8.46
C TYR A 298 12.48 11.52 -9.67
N THR A 299 12.40 12.83 -9.50
CA THR A 299 12.66 13.79 -10.58
C THR A 299 13.17 15.14 -10.04
N THR A 300 13.42 16.09 -10.94
CA THR A 300 13.89 17.43 -10.61
C THR A 300 12.89 18.16 -9.70
N GLY A 301 13.39 18.82 -8.64
CA GLY A 301 12.55 19.54 -7.67
C GLY A 301 12.09 18.73 -6.46
N TRP A 302 12.55 17.48 -6.32
CA TRP A 302 12.30 16.63 -5.16
C TRP A 302 13.44 16.69 -4.16
N ASN A 303 13.20 16.95 -2.89
CA ASN A 303 14.26 16.82 -1.88
C ASN A 303 14.85 15.38 -1.85
N THR A 304 16.06 15.21 -1.33
CA THR A 304 16.71 13.89 -1.21
C THR A 304 16.58 13.28 0.17
N GLY A 305 16.89 11.99 0.30
CA GLY A 305 16.94 11.29 1.58
C GLY A 305 15.60 10.69 1.99
N ASP A 306 15.63 9.93 3.09
CA ASP A 306 14.51 9.15 3.61
C ASP A 306 13.53 9.96 4.47
N GLN A 307 13.78 11.26 4.62
CA GLN A 307 12.83 12.23 5.18
C GLN A 307 11.84 12.79 4.15
N VAL A 308 11.88 12.30 2.92
CA VAL A 308 10.98 12.68 1.82
C VAL A 308 10.08 11.49 1.53
N GLN A 309 8.79 11.67 1.71
CA GLN A 309 7.77 10.62 1.57
C GLN A 309 7.90 9.88 0.25
N GLY A 310 7.90 10.60 -0.87
CA GLY A 310 8.00 10.00 -2.20
C GLY A 310 9.27 9.17 -2.42
N ASN A 311 10.38 9.50 -1.75
CA ASN A 311 11.63 8.73 -1.87
C ASN A 311 11.49 7.39 -1.13
N VAL A 312 10.81 7.40 0.02
CA VAL A 312 10.43 6.18 0.74
C VAL A 312 9.43 5.40 -0.11
N ASP A 313 8.50 6.07 -0.78
CA ASP A 313 7.48 5.43 -1.61
C ASP A 313 8.07 4.60 -2.75
N GLY A 314 8.84 5.29 -3.60
CA GLY A 314 9.49 4.63 -4.73
C GLY A 314 10.43 3.52 -4.27
N SER A 315 11.15 3.74 -3.15
CA SER A 315 12.04 2.73 -2.58
C SER A 315 11.29 1.49 -2.11
N LEU A 316 10.16 1.63 -1.41
CA LEU A 316 9.35 0.49 -0.96
C LEU A 316 8.79 -0.28 -2.15
N LEU A 317 8.19 0.42 -3.12
CA LEU A 317 7.64 -0.20 -4.32
C LEU A 317 8.72 -0.96 -5.11
N ASP A 318 9.91 -0.38 -5.27
CA ASP A 318 11.01 -1.04 -5.98
C ASP A 318 11.54 -2.26 -5.23
N LEU A 319 11.67 -2.16 -3.90
CA LEU A 319 12.06 -3.30 -3.07
C LEU A 319 11.05 -4.43 -3.17
N TRP A 320 9.74 -4.15 -3.04
CA TRP A 320 8.71 -5.17 -3.09
C TRP A 320 8.59 -5.82 -4.46
N ASN A 321 8.61 -5.03 -5.54
CA ASN A 321 8.42 -5.53 -6.90
C ASN A 321 9.66 -6.24 -7.45
N ASN A 322 10.87 -5.85 -7.04
CA ASN A 322 12.10 -6.29 -7.72
C ASN A 322 13.12 -7.00 -6.83
N VAL A 323 12.97 -6.95 -5.50
CA VAL A 323 13.98 -7.50 -4.57
C VAL A 323 13.39 -8.54 -3.62
N ASP A 324 12.25 -8.24 -3.00
CA ASP A 324 11.75 -8.99 -1.84
C ASP A 324 10.80 -10.13 -2.21
N GLY A 325 10.43 -10.26 -3.50
CA GLY A 325 9.43 -11.22 -3.96
C GLY A 325 8.00 -10.85 -3.54
N GLY A 326 7.74 -9.56 -3.34
CA GLY A 326 6.48 -9.00 -2.84
C GLY A 326 6.60 -8.38 -1.45
N TRP A 327 5.50 -7.78 -0.99
CA TRP A 327 5.51 -6.99 0.25
C TRP A 327 5.41 -7.81 1.56
N ASN A 328 5.12 -9.11 1.49
CA ASN A 328 4.80 -9.95 2.66
C ASN A 328 5.92 -9.97 3.70
N SER A 329 7.17 -10.01 3.26
CA SER A 329 8.33 -9.96 4.15
C SER A 329 8.43 -8.64 4.90
N THR A 330 8.07 -7.52 4.26
CA THR A 330 7.96 -6.20 4.91
C THR A 330 6.88 -6.20 5.98
N ILE A 331 5.71 -6.78 5.70
CA ILE A 331 4.64 -6.94 6.69
C ILE A 331 5.13 -7.74 7.91
N GLY A 332 5.86 -8.82 7.70
CA GLY A 332 6.47 -9.61 8.79
C GLY A 332 7.50 -8.82 9.60
N VAL A 333 8.35 -8.02 8.96
CA VAL A 333 9.30 -7.13 9.64
C VAL A 333 8.57 -6.08 10.45
N MET A 334 7.57 -5.42 9.87
CA MET A 334 6.77 -4.39 10.53
C MET A 334 6.05 -4.95 11.76
N ALA A 335 5.46 -6.15 11.64
CA ALA A 335 4.79 -6.81 12.74
C ALA A 335 5.72 -7.17 13.92
N THR A 336 7.01 -7.42 13.66
CA THR A 336 7.95 -7.92 14.68
C THR A 336 8.92 -6.87 15.21
N GLN A 337 9.27 -5.87 14.41
CA GLN A 337 10.31 -4.89 14.72
C GLN A 337 9.77 -3.46 14.93
N THR A 338 8.54 -3.17 14.47
CA THR A 338 7.87 -1.87 14.65
C THR A 338 8.76 -0.63 14.36
N PRO A 339 9.43 -0.56 13.18
CA PRO A 339 10.38 0.50 12.89
C PRO A 339 9.70 1.88 12.89
N SER A 340 10.34 2.88 13.47
CA SER A 340 9.83 4.25 13.52
C SER A 340 10.18 5.10 12.30
N THR A 341 11.15 4.65 11.50
CA THR A 341 11.65 5.33 10.30
C THR A 341 12.00 4.32 9.21
N PHE A 342 12.10 4.79 7.96
CA PHE A 342 12.57 3.95 6.86
C PHE A 342 14.01 3.47 7.09
N ALA A 343 14.88 4.31 7.67
CA ALA A 343 16.23 3.91 8.06
C ALA A 343 16.25 2.74 9.06
N GLU A 344 15.39 2.77 10.08
CA GLU A 344 15.28 1.68 11.05
C GLU A 344 14.74 0.40 10.39
N TYR A 345 13.72 0.53 9.54
CA TYR A 345 13.22 -0.58 8.74
C TYR A 345 14.36 -1.20 7.90
N PHE A 346 15.10 -0.39 7.16
CA PHE A 346 16.11 -0.92 6.24
C PHE A 346 17.36 -1.44 6.94
N LYS A 347 17.89 -0.71 7.93
CA LYS A 347 19.18 -1.04 8.57
C LYS A 347 19.05 -2.06 9.69
N THR A 348 17.88 -2.16 10.32
CA THR A 348 17.67 -3.03 11.48
C THR A 348 16.57 -4.05 11.22
N GLY A 349 15.42 -3.62 10.69
CA GLY A 349 14.29 -4.50 10.42
C GLY A 349 14.58 -5.57 9.36
N ARG A 350 15.10 -5.15 8.20
CA ARG A 350 15.41 -6.06 7.07
C ARG A 350 16.44 -7.14 7.44
N PRO A 351 17.58 -6.83 8.11
CA PRO A 351 18.51 -7.87 8.57
C PRO A 351 17.93 -8.81 9.63
N ALA A 352 16.99 -8.34 10.45
CA ALA A 352 16.32 -9.14 11.48
C ALA A 352 15.17 -10.01 10.93
N ALA A 353 14.80 -9.86 9.66
CA ALA A 353 13.80 -10.69 9.00
C ALA A 353 14.23 -12.17 8.97
N ASN A 354 13.26 -13.07 8.79
CA ASN A 354 13.52 -14.50 8.67
C ASN A 354 12.86 -15.09 7.42
N PRO A 355 13.62 -15.38 6.34
CA PRO A 355 15.06 -15.12 6.19
C PRO A 355 15.38 -13.61 6.11
N PRO A 356 16.64 -13.20 6.37
CA PRO A 356 17.05 -11.80 6.24
C PRO A 356 16.79 -11.24 4.85
N LEU A 357 16.27 -10.01 4.79
CA LEU A 357 16.06 -9.29 3.54
C LEU A 357 17.35 -8.58 3.09
N ALA A 358 17.51 -8.41 1.77
CA ALA A 358 18.70 -7.80 1.20
C ALA A 358 18.82 -6.32 1.61
N THR A 359 20.02 -5.92 2.05
CA THR A 359 20.39 -4.54 2.40
C THR A 359 21.60 -4.04 1.61
N ALA A 360 22.00 -4.78 0.58
CA ALA A 360 23.16 -4.52 -0.27
C ALA A 360 22.83 -4.83 -1.75
N GLY A 361 23.75 -4.48 -2.65
CA GLY A 361 23.61 -4.73 -4.09
C GLY A 361 22.36 -4.05 -4.65
N THR A 362 21.54 -4.81 -5.39
CA THR A 362 20.32 -4.31 -6.03
C THR A 362 19.39 -3.52 -5.09
N ALA A 363 19.30 -3.91 -3.82
CA ALA A 363 18.50 -3.17 -2.83
C ALA A 363 19.00 -1.72 -2.64
N LEU A 364 20.32 -1.52 -2.55
CA LEU A 364 20.92 -0.19 -2.45
C LEU A 364 20.81 0.58 -3.77
N THR A 365 20.93 -0.10 -4.91
CA THR A 365 20.77 0.51 -6.23
C THR A 365 19.37 1.11 -6.38
N TYR A 366 18.31 0.42 -5.93
CA TYR A 366 16.94 0.96 -5.97
C TYR A 366 16.75 2.14 -5.01
N LEU A 367 17.27 2.07 -3.78
CA LEU A 367 17.21 3.21 -2.84
C LEU A 367 17.92 4.45 -3.42
N ALA A 368 19.08 4.27 -4.03
CA ALA A 368 19.86 5.36 -4.59
C ALA A 368 19.16 6.01 -5.82
N ALA A 369 18.34 5.27 -6.56
CA ALA A 369 17.50 5.85 -7.61
C ALA A 369 16.49 6.87 -7.05
N HIS A 370 16.10 6.71 -5.79
CA HIS A 370 15.25 7.65 -5.02
C HIS A 370 16.05 8.54 -4.07
N ALA A 371 17.35 8.71 -4.32
CA ALA A 371 18.24 9.55 -3.53
C ALA A 371 18.28 9.19 -2.02
N ILE A 372 18.10 7.91 -1.68
CA ILE A 372 18.34 7.35 -0.34
C ILE A 372 19.64 6.51 -0.40
N ASN A 373 20.54 6.66 0.58
CA ASN A 373 21.79 5.90 0.59
C ASN A 373 22.07 5.28 1.97
N TYR A 374 21.90 3.97 2.10
CA TYR A 374 22.34 3.24 3.29
C TYR A 374 23.58 2.39 3.07
N GLY A 375 24.28 2.63 1.95
CA GLY A 375 25.51 1.95 1.61
C GLY A 375 26.66 2.31 2.55
N PRO A 376 27.77 1.56 2.47
CA PRO A 376 28.97 1.85 3.24
C PRO A 376 29.53 3.24 2.90
N THR A 377 30.33 3.81 3.80
CA THR A 377 31.13 5.00 3.46
C THR A 377 32.07 4.67 2.32
N ILE A 378 31.93 5.41 1.22
CA ILE A 378 32.73 5.23 0.00
C ILE A 378 34.02 6.07 -0.01
N VAL A 379 34.17 6.95 0.98
CA VAL A 379 35.35 7.81 1.12
C VAL A 379 36.49 6.99 1.72
N ASN A 380 37.62 6.90 1.01
CA ASN A 380 38.83 6.14 1.39
C ASN A 380 38.67 4.61 1.47
N ASP A 381 37.63 4.03 0.89
CA ASP A 381 37.46 2.57 0.93
C ASP A 381 38.36 1.82 -0.09
N GLY A 382 39.06 2.57 -0.93
CA GLY A 382 39.99 2.05 -1.95
C GLY A 382 39.28 1.41 -3.14
N ARG A 383 37.97 1.61 -3.30
CA ARG A 383 37.15 1.10 -4.39
C ARG A 383 36.61 2.22 -5.25
N THR A 384 36.11 1.85 -6.41
CA THR A 384 35.37 2.73 -7.31
C THR A 384 33.87 2.56 -7.11
N HIS A 385 33.14 3.67 -7.20
CA HIS A 385 31.68 3.73 -7.04
C HIS A 385 31.08 4.64 -8.10
N ALA A 386 29.88 4.34 -8.57
CA ALA A 386 29.11 5.33 -9.31
C ALA A 386 28.45 6.31 -8.32
N LEU A 387 28.36 7.59 -8.70
CA LEU A 387 27.71 8.62 -7.90
C LEU A 387 26.42 9.07 -8.60
N SER A 388 25.33 9.24 -7.85
CA SER A 388 24.03 9.65 -8.37
C SER A 388 23.46 10.78 -7.54
N ASN A 389 22.71 11.70 -8.16
CA ASN A 389 21.82 12.61 -7.44
C ASN A 389 20.33 12.23 -7.65
N GLY A 390 20.08 10.96 -7.97
CA GLY A 390 18.77 10.33 -8.16
C GLY A 390 18.41 10.04 -9.62
N GLY A 391 17.20 9.52 -9.83
CA GLY A 391 16.59 9.30 -11.15
C GLY A 391 17.22 8.17 -11.97
N GLY A 392 17.96 7.26 -11.33
CA GLY A 392 18.70 6.19 -12.02
C GLY A 392 19.85 6.71 -12.90
N LEU A 393 20.33 7.92 -12.63
CA LEU A 393 21.43 8.56 -13.36
C LEU A 393 22.73 8.47 -12.55
N ALA A 394 23.86 8.40 -13.25
CA ALA A 394 25.19 8.45 -12.68
C ALA A 394 25.97 9.65 -13.22
N LEU A 395 26.83 10.20 -12.34
CA LEU A 395 27.89 11.12 -12.69
C LEU A 395 28.83 10.43 -13.68
N GLU A 396 28.96 11.01 -14.87
CA GLU A 396 29.72 10.46 -15.99
C GLU A 396 30.69 11.50 -16.56
N ARG A 397 31.87 11.01 -16.96
CA ARG A 397 32.79 11.73 -17.85
C ARG A 397 32.27 11.71 -19.29
N ALA A 398 32.00 12.89 -19.87
CA ALA A 398 31.26 13.01 -21.14
C ALA A 398 31.98 12.42 -22.38
N ASP A 399 33.29 12.56 -22.48
CA ASP A 399 34.11 12.09 -23.63
C ASP A 399 34.37 10.58 -23.65
N GLN A 400 33.69 9.81 -22.81
CA GLN A 400 33.69 8.34 -22.87
C GLN A 400 35.07 7.68 -22.65
N CYS A 401 35.87 8.22 -21.72
CA CYS A 401 37.29 7.84 -21.52
C CYS A 401 38.18 8.11 -22.76
N GLY A 402 37.82 9.09 -23.60
CA GLY A 402 38.69 9.57 -24.67
C GLY A 402 39.96 10.21 -24.11
N ALA A 403 41.07 10.17 -24.85
CA ALA A 403 42.35 10.76 -24.42
C ALA A 403 42.31 12.30 -24.51
N SER A 404 41.52 12.95 -23.66
CA SER A 404 41.40 14.40 -23.56
C SER A 404 42.07 14.90 -22.27
N GLY A 405 42.83 16.00 -22.36
CA GLY A 405 43.37 16.67 -21.17
C GLY A 405 42.30 17.33 -20.30
N SER A 406 41.06 17.40 -20.79
CA SER A 406 39.90 17.88 -20.04
C SER A 406 38.59 17.40 -20.67
N SER A 407 37.64 16.98 -19.83
CA SER A 407 36.33 16.49 -20.25
C SER A 407 35.21 17.08 -19.37
N PRO A 408 34.03 17.43 -19.91
CA PRO A 408 32.89 17.85 -19.09
C PRO A 408 32.34 16.72 -18.20
N ALA A 409 31.85 17.08 -17.01
CA ALA A 409 31.06 16.18 -16.16
C ALA A 409 29.57 16.31 -16.50
N ILE A 410 28.88 15.18 -16.69
CA ILE A 410 27.46 15.11 -17.03
C ILE A 410 26.75 14.05 -16.18
N LEU A 411 25.42 14.05 -16.20
CA LEU A 411 24.61 12.92 -15.77
C LEU A 411 24.26 12.02 -16.95
N ASN A 412 24.31 10.71 -16.77
CA ASN A 412 23.88 9.74 -17.78
C ASN A 412 23.18 8.54 -17.13
N THR A 413 22.44 7.74 -17.89
CA THR A 413 21.82 6.52 -17.37
C THR A 413 22.88 5.61 -16.74
N TYR A 414 22.64 5.16 -15.50
CA TYR A 414 23.57 4.29 -14.79
C TYR A 414 23.78 2.96 -15.53
N ASP A 415 25.06 2.58 -15.65
CA ASP A 415 25.51 1.31 -16.18
C ASP A 415 26.82 0.94 -15.46
N SER A 416 26.74 -0.06 -14.59
CA SER A 416 27.83 -0.49 -13.71
C SER A 416 29.05 -1.01 -14.48
N THR A 417 28.93 -1.30 -15.77
CA THR A 417 30.02 -1.80 -16.62
C THR A 417 30.89 -0.68 -17.20
N ARG A 418 30.53 0.59 -16.97
CA ARG A 418 31.19 1.75 -17.59
C ARG A 418 32.17 2.42 -16.63
N ASP A 419 33.46 2.26 -16.88
CA ASP A 419 34.54 2.91 -16.11
C ASP A 419 34.40 4.45 -16.01
N LYS A 420 33.84 5.09 -17.05
CA LYS A 420 33.57 6.54 -17.07
C LYS A 420 32.50 7.02 -16.07
N GLN A 421 31.77 6.10 -15.45
CA GLN A 421 30.80 6.37 -14.39
C GLN A 421 31.34 5.99 -13.01
N GLN A 422 32.53 5.40 -12.93
CA GLN A 422 33.12 4.88 -11.72
C GLN A 422 34.06 5.94 -11.12
N TRP A 423 34.01 6.12 -9.80
CA TRP A 423 34.72 7.18 -9.08
C TRP A 423 35.39 6.64 -7.81
N THR A 424 36.68 6.94 -7.65
CA THR A 424 37.40 6.72 -6.39
C THR A 424 37.42 8.01 -5.58
N LEU A 425 36.98 7.96 -4.33
CA LEU A 425 37.01 9.11 -3.41
C LEU A 425 38.19 8.97 -2.46
N LYS A 426 39.28 9.69 -2.76
CA LYS A 426 40.54 9.60 -2.01
C LYS A 426 40.78 10.87 -1.18
N THR A 427 40.85 10.72 0.14
CA THR A 427 41.13 11.78 1.10
C THR A 427 42.62 11.93 1.34
N TYR A 428 43.04 13.17 1.54
CA TYR A 428 44.40 13.59 1.77
C TYR A 428 44.60 14.01 3.22
N PRO A 429 45.86 14.11 3.69
CA PRO A 429 46.15 14.47 5.09
C PRO A 429 45.57 15.80 5.57
N ASP A 430 45.22 16.71 4.65
CA ASP A 430 44.57 17.99 4.93
C ASP A 430 43.04 17.88 5.11
N GLY A 431 42.48 16.67 5.01
CA GLY A 431 41.06 16.39 5.14
C GLY A 431 40.24 16.60 3.87
N THR A 432 40.86 17.02 2.76
CA THR A 432 40.18 17.15 1.47
C THR A 432 40.19 15.84 0.69
N THR A 433 39.25 15.67 -0.24
CA THR A 433 39.04 14.49 -1.06
C THR A 433 39.16 14.84 -2.54
N LYS A 434 39.82 13.99 -3.33
CA LYS A 434 39.75 14.02 -4.79
C LYS A 434 38.79 12.94 -5.28
N LEU A 435 37.93 13.31 -6.23
CA LEU A 435 37.07 12.40 -6.97
C LEU A 435 37.79 12.04 -8.28
N ILE A 436 38.32 10.83 -8.36
CA ILE A 436 39.13 10.33 -9.48
C ILE A 436 38.24 9.40 -10.32
N ASP A 437 38.17 9.60 -11.64
CA ASP A 437 37.39 8.71 -12.51
C ASP A 437 38.05 7.33 -12.71
N GLY A 438 37.24 6.36 -13.13
CA GLY A 438 37.65 4.98 -13.36
C GLY A 438 38.34 4.76 -14.72
N CYS A 439 38.42 5.78 -15.58
CA CYS A 439 39.04 5.68 -16.89
C CYS A 439 40.56 5.43 -16.79
N PRO A 440 41.20 4.78 -17.79
CA PRO A 440 42.63 4.45 -17.74
C PRO A 440 43.60 5.64 -17.60
N ASP A 441 43.22 6.82 -18.09
CA ASP A 441 44.02 8.05 -18.03
C ASP A 441 43.82 8.85 -16.73
N HIS A 442 42.94 8.40 -15.84
CA HIS A 442 42.60 8.97 -14.54
C HIS A 442 42.60 10.49 -14.47
N LEU A 443 41.43 11.09 -14.64
CA LEU A 443 41.18 12.50 -14.41
C LEU A 443 40.48 12.72 -13.06
N VAL A 444 40.59 13.92 -12.53
CA VAL A 444 39.90 14.35 -11.31
C VAL A 444 38.88 15.44 -11.56
N LEU A 445 37.76 15.33 -10.86
CA LEU A 445 36.70 16.33 -10.88
C LEU A 445 37.23 17.68 -10.38
N THR A 446 37.07 18.71 -11.20
CA THR A 446 37.56 20.07 -10.98
C THR A 446 36.37 21.03 -11.01
N ALA A 447 36.19 21.76 -9.91
CA ALA A 447 35.18 22.80 -9.78
C ALA A 447 35.53 24.01 -10.68
N PRO A 448 34.53 24.67 -11.29
CA PRO A 448 34.71 25.97 -11.90
C PRO A 448 34.77 27.08 -10.84
N SER A 449 35.28 28.25 -11.20
CA SER A 449 35.34 29.42 -10.31
C SER A 449 34.03 30.21 -10.23
N THR A 450 33.05 29.91 -11.09
CA THR A 450 31.78 30.64 -11.20
C THR A 450 30.62 29.72 -10.87
N ALA A 451 29.69 30.18 -10.04
CA ALA A 451 28.45 29.45 -9.75
C ALA A 451 27.64 29.19 -11.02
N GLY A 452 27.03 28.01 -11.12
CA GLY A 452 26.25 27.53 -12.26
C GLY A 452 27.09 27.05 -13.44
N ALA A 453 28.41 27.23 -13.43
CA ALA A 453 29.27 26.71 -14.48
C ALA A 453 29.46 25.19 -14.34
N GLN A 454 29.78 24.53 -15.46
CA GLN A 454 29.96 23.08 -15.51
C GLN A 454 31.29 22.66 -14.87
N ALA A 455 31.24 21.61 -14.04
CA ALA A 455 32.42 20.92 -13.54
C ALA A 455 33.13 20.17 -14.67
N THR A 456 34.45 20.12 -14.62
CA THR A 456 35.26 19.45 -15.64
C THR A 456 36.19 18.45 -14.99
N LEU A 457 36.50 17.36 -15.68
CA LEU A 457 37.57 16.45 -15.33
C LEU A 457 38.87 16.96 -15.95
N ARG A 458 39.98 16.89 -15.19
CA ARG A 458 41.32 17.32 -15.62
C ARG A 458 42.39 16.43 -15.00
N ALA A 459 43.59 16.43 -15.57
CA ALA A 459 44.73 15.74 -14.97
C ALA A 459 44.97 16.19 -13.52
N VAL A 460 45.40 15.27 -12.68
CA VAL A 460 45.69 15.55 -11.26
C VAL A 460 46.75 16.62 -11.13
N ASN A 461 46.43 17.67 -10.37
CA ASN A 461 47.34 18.72 -9.96
C ASN A 461 47.17 18.95 -8.46
N SER A 462 48.17 18.51 -7.68
CA SER A 462 48.16 18.62 -6.21
C SER A 462 48.19 20.05 -5.69
N SER A 463 48.53 21.04 -6.53
CA SER A 463 48.54 22.47 -6.16
C SER A 463 47.27 23.20 -6.59
N ASN A 464 46.31 22.51 -7.22
CA ASN A 464 45.08 23.12 -7.69
C ASN A 464 43.93 22.93 -6.68
N PRO A 465 43.58 23.96 -5.89
CA PRO A 465 42.56 23.84 -4.85
C PRO A 465 41.13 23.65 -5.40
N TYR A 466 40.92 23.87 -6.71
CA TYR A 466 39.66 23.57 -7.39
C TYR A 466 39.44 22.06 -7.62
N GLN A 467 40.47 21.23 -7.40
CA GLN A 467 40.38 19.77 -7.47
C GLN A 467 40.17 19.12 -6.10
N ASP A 468 40.12 19.91 -5.04
CA ASP A 468 39.95 19.43 -3.66
C ASP A 468 38.49 19.60 -3.23
N TRP A 469 37.91 18.56 -2.65
CA TRP A 469 36.50 18.52 -2.26
C TRP A 469 36.37 18.10 -0.80
N GLN A 470 35.47 18.74 -0.07
CA GLN A 470 35.00 18.26 1.21
C GLN A 470 33.77 17.37 0.95
N VAL A 471 33.89 16.09 1.28
CA VAL A 471 32.77 15.13 1.17
C VAL A 471 32.25 14.84 2.56
N THR A 472 31.02 15.22 2.84
CA THR A 472 30.33 14.90 4.09
C THR A 472 29.21 13.92 3.82
N GLN A 473 29.10 12.88 4.65
CA GLN A 473 28.01 11.91 4.60
C GLN A 473 27.13 12.09 5.84
N ASN A 474 25.83 12.29 5.65
CA ASN A 474 24.90 12.40 6.79
C ASN A 474 24.41 11.01 7.26
N GLY A 475 23.57 10.95 8.30
CA GLY A 475 23.03 9.69 8.85
C GLY A 475 22.14 8.88 7.88
N SER A 476 21.60 9.53 6.86
CA SER A 476 20.87 8.92 5.73
C SER A 476 21.79 8.52 4.57
N GLY A 477 23.10 8.59 4.78
CA GLY A 477 24.18 8.30 3.84
C GLY A 477 24.25 9.21 2.61
N THR A 478 23.45 10.28 2.57
CA THR A 478 23.52 11.33 1.55
C THR A 478 24.85 12.06 1.65
N LEU A 479 25.52 12.21 0.51
CA LEU A 479 26.78 12.89 0.33
C LEU A 479 26.53 14.35 -0.09
N THR A 480 27.19 15.27 0.58
CA THR A 480 27.38 16.64 0.08
C THR A 480 28.84 16.80 -0.31
N ILE A 481 29.08 17.28 -1.53
CA ILE A 481 30.41 17.37 -2.13
C ILE A 481 30.68 18.86 -2.39
N THR A 482 31.48 19.50 -1.53
CA THR A 482 31.71 20.96 -1.57
C THR A 482 33.15 21.28 -1.86
N ASN A 483 33.43 22.16 -2.82
CA ASN A 483 34.79 22.59 -3.10
C ASN A 483 35.20 23.72 -2.12
N PRO A 484 36.19 23.52 -1.23
CA PRO A 484 36.55 24.52 -0.21
C PRO A 484 37.09 25.83 -0.80
N ALA A 485 37.68 25.79 -2.00
CA ALA A 485 38.28 26.97 -2.65
C ALA A 485 37.22 27.97 -3.13
N THR A 486 36.05 27.47 -3.52
CA THR A 486 34.94 28.28 -4.05
C THR A 486 33.79 28.41 -3.07
N GLY A 487 33.65 27.48 -2.12
CA GLY A 487 32.47 27.35 -1.27
C GLY A 487 31.25 26.79 -2.01
N TYR A 488 31.41 26.30 -3.25
CA TYR A 488 30.31 25.77 -4.05
C TYR A 488 30.19 24.24 -3.89
N SER A 489 28.96 23.76 -3.81
CA SER A 489 28.61 22.35 -3.81
C SER A 489 28.41 21.83 -5.23
N LEU A 490 28.78 20.57 -5.46
CA LEU A 490 28.55 19.84 -6.71
C LEU A 490 27.05 19.69 -6.92
N ASP A 491 26.58 20.03 -8.11
CA ASP A 491 25.18 20.24 -8.43
C ASP A 491 24.84 19.71 -9.84
N SER A 492 23.58 19.69 -10.23
CA SER A 492 23.16 19.57 -11.62
C SER A 492 21.98 20.50 -11.91
N ALA A 493 21.89 21.02 -13.14
CA ALA A 493 20.78 21.90 -13.51
C ALA A 493 19.43 21.17 -13.58
N ALA A 494 19.46 19.86 -13.85
CA ALA A 494 18.31 18.97 -13.87
C ALA A 494 18.76 17.53 -13.60
N VAL A 495 17.84 16.66 -13.17
CA VAL A 495 18.05 15.21 -13.03
C VAL A 495 17.56 14.54 -14.33
N THR A 496 18.32 14.71 -15.42
CA THR A 496 18.01 14.15 -16.75
C THR A 496 19.29 13.69 -17.48
N THR A 497 19.17 12.73 -18.39
CA THR A 497 20.31 12.24 -19.19
C THR A 497 20.93 13.37 -20.03
N GLY A 498 22.25 13.50 -19.96
CA GLY A 498 23.03 14.53 -20.64
C GLY A 498 23.09 15.87 -19.90
N ALA A 499 22.41 16.01 -18.75
CA ALA A 499 22.47 17.24 -17.97
C ALA A 499 23.90 17.55 -17.51
N ALA A 500 24.29 18.81 -17.61
CA ALA A 500 25.57 19.29 -17.10
C ALA A 500 25.62 19.18 -15.57
N VAL A 501 26.72 18.66 -15.06
CA VAL A 501 27.04 18.70 -13.62
C VAL A 501 27.76 20.00 -13.35
N THR A 502 27.19 20.83 -12.50
CA THR A 502 27.63 22.20 -12.22
C THR A 502 28.14 22.32 -10.78
N THR A 503 28.55 23.52 -10.38
CA THR A 503 28.70 23.85 -8.95
C THR A 503 27.92 25.10 -8.62
N ASN A 504 27.25 25.14 -7.47
CA ASN A 504 26.46 26.29 -7.01
C ASN A 504 26.72 26.55 -5.52
N PRO A 505 26.35 27.73 -4.98
CA PRO A 505 26.36 27.94 -3.54
C PRO A 505 25.64 26.81 -2.82
N ALA A 506 26.22 26.36 -1.72
CA ALA A 506 25.63 25.31 -0.89
C ALA A 506 24.20 25.71 -0.51
N GLY A 507 23.26 24.82 -0.79
CA GLY A 507 21.85 25.01 -0.47
C GLY A 507 21.18 23.67 -0.19
N ASN A 508 19.85 23.71 -0.03
CA ASN A 508 19.05 22.51 0.19
C ASN A 508 18.50 21.94 -1.14
N ALA A 509 19.13 22.30 -2.27
CA ALA A 509 18.73 21.79 -3.57
C ALA A 509 19.08 20.31 -3.66
N ASN A 510 18.14 19.52 -4.13
CA ASN A 510 18.28 18.08 -4.22
C ASN A 510 19.35 17.62 -5.20
N THR A 511 19.56 18.43 -6.24
CA THR A 511 20.60 18.25 -7.24
C THR A 511 22.01 18.34 -6.65
N GLN A 512 22.17 18.85 -5.41
CA GLN A 512 23.43 18.91 -4.66
C GLN A 512 23.71 17.72 -3.73
N ASN A 513 22.76 16.80 -3.63
CA ASN A 513 22.83 15.66 -2.74
C ASN A 513 23.09 14.40 -3.55
N TRP A 514 24.11 13.66 -3.13
CA TRP A 514 24.66 12.55 -3.90
C TRP A 514 24.59 11.23 -3.11
N ALA A 515 24.49 10.12 -3.82
CA ALA A 515 24.47 8.76 -3.30
C ALA A 515 25.44 7.90 -4.09
N ALA A 516 25.98 6.87 -3.45
CA ALA A 516 26.72 5.83 -4.15
C ALA A 516 25.75 4.84 -4.78
N LEU A 517 25.96 4.50 -6.06
CA LEU A 517 25.33 3.37 -6.72
C LEU A 517 26.28 2.17 -6.60
N THR A 518 25.72 1.03 -6.19
CA THR A 518 26.45 -0.25 -6.07
C THR A 518 26.09 -1.21 -7.18
#